data_AF-A0A537R328-F1
#
_entry.id   AF-A0A537R328-F1
#
_cell.length_a   1.000
_cell.length_b   1.000
_cell.length_c   1.000
_cell.angle_alpha   90.00
_cell.angle_beta   90.00
_cell.angle_gamma   90.00
#
_symmetry.space_group_name_H-M   'P 1'
#
loop_
_entity.id
_entity.type
_entity.pdbx_description
1 polymer ?
#
loop_
_entity_poly.entity_id
_entity_poly.type
_entity_poly.pdbx_seq_one_letter_code
_entity_poly.pdbx_strand_id
1 'polypeptide(L)' 'MSATALRIVEGSSMDKTKALSAALSQIERQFGKGSVMKLGKNDRSMDVETISSG' A
#
# COMPACT_ATOMS: atom_id res chain seq x y z
N MET A 1 -13.50 -0.03 -20.99
CA MET A 1 -12.06 0.29 -20.93
C MET A 1 -11.78 0.90 -19.56
N SER A 2 -10.94 0.26 -18.74
CA SER A 2 -10.62 0.71 -17.37
C SER A 2 -9.47 1.70 -17.41
N ALA A 3 -9.74 2.96 -17.08
CA ALA A 3 -8.72 4.01 -17.02
C ALA A 3 -8.10 4.05 -15.61
N THR A 4 -6.91 3.47 -15.45
CA THR A 4 -6.11 3.66 -14.23
C THR A 4 -5.24 4.90 -14.39
N ALA A 5 -5.74 6.05 -13.94
CA ALA A 5 -4.99 7.29 -13.91
C ALA A 5 -4.07 7.34 -12.68
N LEU A 6 -2.90 6.71 -12.76
CA LEU A 6 -1.81 6.96 -11.83
C LEU A 6 -1.20 8.33 -12.21
N ARG A 7 -1.57 9.39 -11.48
CA ARG A 7 -0.97 10.72 -11.69
C ARG A 7 0.42 10.76 -11.07
N ILE A 8 1.44 10.91 -11.91
CA ILE A 8 2.83 11.11 -11.52
C ILE A 8 2.97 12.52 -10.92
N VAL A 9 3.44 12.62 -9.68
CA VAL A 9 3.77 13.88 -9.01
C VAL A 9 5.26 14.15 -9.24
N GLU A 10 5.59 15.13 -10.08
CA GLU A 10 6.95 15.64 -10.28
C GLU A 10 7.22 16.84 -9.37
N GLY A 11 8.29 16.78 -8.57
CA GLY A 11 8.81 17.89 -7.77
C GLY A 11 8.99 17.60 -6.29
N SER A 12 10.11 18.07 -5.72
CA SER A 12 10.47 18.19 -4.29
C SER A 12 10.34 16.94 -3.35
N SER A 13 11.41 16.63 -2.62
CA SER A 13 11.53 15.50 -1.67
C SER A 13 10.34 15.30 -0.71
N MET A 14 9.66 16.38 -0.32
CA MET A 14 8.49 16.33 0.56
C MET A 14 7.24 15.78 -0.15
N ASP A 15 7.05 16.12 -1.42
CA ASP A 15 5.94 15.61 -2.22
C ASP A 15 6.11 14.12 -2.55
N LYS A 16 7.35 13.63 -2.62
CA LYS A 16 7.64 12.18 -2.82
C LYS A 16 7.02 11.33 -1.72
N THR A 17 7.09 11.75 -0.46
CA THR A 17 6.51 11.00 0.66
C THR A 17 4.98 10.98 0.62
N LYS A 18 4.37 12.12 0.24
CA LYS A 18 2.92 12.26 0.09
C LYS A 18 2.38 11.49 -1.13
N ALA A 19 3.09 11.54 -2.25
CA ALA A 19 2.77 10.77 -3.44
C ALA A 19 2.91 9.27 -3.18
N LEU A 20 3.96 8.86 -2.44
CA LEU A 20 4.15 7.48 -2.03
C LEU A 20 3.01 6.97 -1.15
N SER A 21 2.60 7.74 -0.12
CA SER A 21 1.48 7.32 0.74
C SER A 21 0.15 7.26 -0.03
N ALA A 22 -0.12 8.23 -0.90
CA ALA A 22 -1.31 8.22 -1.76
C ALA A 22 -1.34 7.03 -2.71
N ALA A 23 -0.20 6.69 -3.33
CA ALA A 23 -0.08 5.54 -4.21
C ALA A 23 -0.28 4.22 -3.44
N LEU A 24 0.30 4.08 -2.24
CA LEU A 24 0.10 2.90 -1.39
C LEU A 24 -1.38 2.72 -1.02
N SER A 25 -2.07 3.79 -0.61
CA SER A 25 -3.52 3.74 -0.34
C SER A 25 -4.34 3.39 -1.57
N GLN A 26 -3.94 3.85 -2.76
CA GLN A 26 -4.62 3.50 -4.00
C GLN A 26 -4.47 2.01 -4.34
N ILE A 27 -3.28 1.43 -4.13
CA ILE A 27 -3.03 0.00 -4.33
C ILE A 27 -3.90 -0.82 -3.36
N GLU A 28 -3.92 -0.50 -2.07
CA GLU A 28 -4.74 -1.22 -1.08
C GLU A 28 -6.24 -1.17 -1.40
N ARG A 29 -6.74 -0.02 -1.88
CA ARG A 29 -8.15 0.12 -2.27
C ARG A 29 -8.52 -0.69 -3.52
N GLN A 30 -7.60 -0.81 -4.47
CA GLN A 30 -7.84 -1.51 -5.73
C GLN A 30 -7.67 -3.03 -5.63
N PHE A 31 -6.73 -3.49 -4.80
CA PHE A 31 -6.31 -4.90 -4.76
C PHE A 31 -6.57 -5.60 -3.42
N GLY A 32 -6.91 -4.86 -2.36
CA GLY A 32 -7.18 -5.38 -1.03
C GLY A 32 -6.11 -5.01 0.00
N LYS A 33 -6.44 -5.20 1.29
CA LYS A 33 -5.49 -5.00 2.39
C LYS A 33 -4.38 -6.05 2.29
N GLY A 34 -3.13 -5.64 2.48
CA GLY A 34 -1.97 -6.53 2.39
C GLY A 34 -1.41 -6.74 0.98
N SER A 35 -2.00 -6.15 -0.06
CA SER A 35 -1.46 -6.23 -1.44
C SER A 35 -0.13 -5.51 -1.63
N VAL A 36 0.23 -4.58 -0.73
CA VAL A 36 1.55 -3.95 -0.66
C VAL A 36 1.91 -3.70 0.81
N MET A 37 3.10 -4.11 1.23
CA MET A 37 3.56 -3.96 2.61
C MET A 37 5.05 -3.60 2.66
N LYS A 38 5.47 -2.94 3.73
CA LYS A 38 6.89 -2.68 3.99
C LYS A 38 7.51 -3.92 4.64
N LEU A 39 8.60 -4.43 4.03
CA LEU A 39 9.36 -5.54 4.58
C LEU A 39 9.89 -5.21 5.99
N GLY A 40 9.70 -6.13 6.94
CA GLY A 40 10.14 -5.95 8.33
C GLY A 40 9.29 -5.01 9.17
N LYS A 41 8.21 -4.43 8.61
CA LYS A 41 7.21 -3.73 9.41
C LYS A 41 6.46 -4.78 10.23
N ASN A 42 6.66 -4.76 11.55
CA ASN A 42 5.96 -5.62 12.51
C ASN A 42 4.50 -5.18 12.66
N ASP A 43 3.74 -5.19 11.56
CA ASP A 43 2.30 -4.96 11.61
C ASP A 43 1.62 -6.23 12.13
N ARG A 44 1.65 -6.39 13.46
CA ARG A 44 0.89 -7.41 14.22
C ARG A 44 -0.62 -7.21 14.13
N SER A 45 -1.09 -6.23 13.35
CA SER A 45 -2.47 -5.74 13.32
C SER A 45 -3.33 -6.32 12.19
N MET A 46 -2.78 -7.25 11.38
CA MET A 46 -3.64 -8.01 10.49
C MET A 46 -4.46 -8.98 11.35
N ASP A 47 -5.75 -8.67 11.53
CA ASP A 47 -6.76 -9.59 12.07
C ASP A 47 -6.98 -10.74 11.09
N VAL A 48 -5.95 -11.57 10.95
CA VAL A 48 -5.98 -12.79 10.16
C VAL A 48 -6.03 -13.92 11.16
N GLU A 49 -7.13 -14.65 11.13
CA GLU A 49 -7.23 -15.92 11.84
C GLU A 49 -6.17 -16.86 11.27
N THR A 50 -5.33 -17.38 12.16
CA THR A 50 -4.27 -18.33 11.80
C THR A 50 -4.50 -19.62 12.55
N ILE A 51 -4.22 -20.73 11.90
CA ILE A 51 -4.14 -22.05 12.52
C ILE A 51 -2.67 -22.43 12.53
N SER A 52 -2.17 -22.93 13.66
CA SER A 52 -0.77 -23.35 13.73
C SER A 52 -0.51 -24.46 12.72
N SER A 53 0.57 -24.31 11.94
CA SER A 53 1.05 -25.36 11.06
C SER A 53 1.92 -26.40 11.80
N GLY A 54 2.13 -26.24 13.11
CA GLY A 54 2.94 -27.11 13.97
C GLY A 54 2.78 -26.80 15.45
#